data_AF-A0A3B9HEN1-F1
#
_entry.id   AF-A0A3B9HEN1-F1
#
_cell.length_a   1.000
_cell.length_b   1.000
_cell.length_c   1.000
_cell.angle_alpha   90.00
_cell.angle_beta   90.00
_cell.angle_gamma   90.00
#
_symmetry.space_group_name_H-M   'P 1'
#
loop_
_entity.id
_entity.type
_entity.pdbx_description
1 polymer ?
#
loop_
_entity_poly.entity_id
_entity_poly.type
_entity_poly.pdbx_seq_one_letter_code
_entity_poly.pdbx_strand_id
1 'polypeptide(L)'
;MYRIRRVYRTKPGEAGNVAKLVYQQAKIYRDTGHRGDFTVSYNGYTLPGEQNIVILEWTDDKIMSPGRQGNNIPSEAMEAGAKYRPLLEAQHIEFYEMVDPGSMGDS
;
A
#
# COMPACT_ATOMS: atom_id res chain seq x y z
N MET A 1 3.01 16.15 6.14
CA MET A 1 2.79 14.68 6.16
C MET A 1 2.24 14.25 4.81
N TYR A 2 2.65 13.09 4.31
CA TYR A 2 2.17 12.52 3.05
C TYR A 2 1.30 11.30 3.30
N ARG A 3 0.25 11.14 2.49
CA ARG A 3 -0.50 9.90 2.33
C ARG A 3 -0.01 9.18 1.09
N ILE A 4 0.45 7.96 1.27
CA ILE A 4 1.07 7.15 0.22
C ILE A 4 0.15 5.98 -0.08
N ARG A 5 -0.17 5.78 -1.36
CA ARG A 5 -0.98 4.65 -1.82
C ARG A 5 -0.20 3.81 -2.81
N ARG A 6 -0.14 2.50 -2.57
CA ARG A 6 0.16 1.52 -3.62
C ARG A 6 -1.15 0.99 -4.17
N VAL A 7 -1.35 1.23 -5.45
CA VAL A 7 -2.56 0.83 -6.16
C VAL A 7 -2.20 -0.34 -7.06
N TYR A 8 -2.95 -1.43 -6.93
CA TYR A 8 -2.74 -2.66 -7.67
C TYR A 8 -3.98 -2.97 -8.50
N ARG A 9 -3.83 -3.03 -9.83
CA ARG A 9 -4.84 -3.64 -10.70
C ARG A 9 -4.60 -5.14 -10.74
N THR A 10 -5.57 -5.90 -10.30
CA THR A 10 -5.51 -7.36 -10.26
C THR A 10 -6.10 -7.97 -11.53
N LYS A 11 -5.76 -9.22 -11.79
CA LYS A 11 -6.54 -10.05 -12.72
C LYS A 11 -8.00 -10.13 -12.26
N PRO A 12 -8.96 -10.36 -13.17
CA PRO A 12 -10.37 -10.50 -12.84
C PRO A 12 -10.60 -11.56 -11.75
N GLY A 13 -11.33 -11.19 -10.69
CA GLY A 13 -11.69 -12.10 -9.59
C GLY A 13 -10.64 -12.23 -8.48
N GLU A 14 -9.43 -11.67 -8.65
CA GLU A 14 -8.33 -11.82 -7.68
C GLU A 14 -8.28 -10.73 -6.60
N ALA A 15 -9.08 -9.66 -6.71
CA ALA A 15 -8.99 -8.49 -5.83
C ALA A 15 -8.98 -8.83 -4.33
N GLY A 16 -9.93 -9.67 -3.89
CA GLY A 16 -10.03 -10.08 -2.49
C GLY A 16 -8.87 -10.99 -2.03
N ASN A 17 -8.32 -11.81 -2.93
CA ASN A 17 -7.16 -12.66 -2.65
C ASN A 17 -5.89 -11.81 -2.52
N VAL A 18 -5.64 -10.94 -3.50
CA VAL A 18 -4.51 -10.01 -3.50
C VAL A 18 -4.56 -9.09 -2.29
N ALA A 19 -5.74 -8.60 -1.87
CA ALA A 19 -5.87 -7.78 -0.68
C ALA A 19 -5.34 -8.48 0.59
N LYS A 20 -5.65 -9.77 0.78
CA LYS A 20 -5.15 -10.56 1.91
C LYS A 20 -3.63 -10.73 1.86
N LEU A 21 -3.07 -10.99 0.68
CA LEU A 21 -1.63 -11.14 0.47
C LEU A 21 -0.87 -9.82 0.68
N VAL A 22 -1.42 -8.71 0.18
CA VAL A 22 -0.89 -7.36 0.39
C VAL A 22 -0.93 -7.00 1.89
N TYR A 23 -2.02 -7.32 2.59
CA TYR A 23 -2.12 -7.12 4.04
C TYR A 23 -1.02 -7.88 4.79
N GLN A 24 -0.79 -9.15 4.46
CA GLN A 24 0.29 -9.94 5.07
C GLN A 24 1.66 -9.29 4.87
N GLN A 25 1.94 -8.78 3.67
CA GLN A 25 3.18 -8.07 3.39
C GLN A 25 3.29 -6.75 4.19
N ALA A 26 2.24 -5.95 4.17
CA ALA A 26 2.17 -4.68 4.88
C ALA A 26 2.36 -4.86 6.40
N LYS A 27 1.78 -5.92 6.96
CA LYS A 27 1.96 -6.31 8.36
C LYS A 27 3.43 -6.57 8.69
N ILE A 28 4.19 -7.27 7.83
CA ILE A 28 5.63 -7.49 8.05
C ILE A 28 6.38 -6.17 8.08
N TYR A 29 6.09 -5.24 7.15
CA TYR A 29 6.71 -3.92 7.17
C TYR A 29 6.43 -3.16 8.46
N ARG A 30 5.19 -3.21 8.96
CA ARG A 30 4.82 -2.59 10.24
C ARG A 30 5.54 -3.22 11.42
N ASP A 31 5.49 -4.55 11.52
CA ASP A 31 6.03 -5.29 12.67
C ASP A 31 7.57 -5.21 12.76
N THR A 32 8.24 -4.94 11.64
CA THR A 32 9.69 -4.70 11.58
C THR A 32 10.08 -3.23 11.75
N GLY A 33 9.11 -2.34 11.96
CA GLY A 33 9.33 -0.89 12.04
C GLY A 33 9.75 -0.25 10.71
N HIS A 34 9.59 -0.96 9.58
CA HIS A 34 9.93 -0.45 8.24
C HIS A 34 8.90 0.57 7.74
N ARG A 35 7.63 0.41 8.12
CA ARG A 35 6.54 1.35 7.86
C ARG A 35 5.67 1.52 9.11
N GLY A 36 4.94 2.63 9.17
CA GLY A 36 3.93 2.86 10.21
C GLY A 36 2.64 2.04 9.99
N ASP A 37 1.59 2.47 10.67
CA ASP A 37 0.25 1.90 10.49
C ASP A 37 -0.25 2.06 9.05
N PHE A 38 -1.09 1.11 8.64
CA PHE A 38 -1.56 1.01 7.27
C PHE A 38 -2.99 0.50 7.21
N THR A 39 -3.62 0.70 6.06
CA THR A 39 -4.89 0.09 5.70
C THR A 39 -4.76 -0.63 4.36
N VAL A 40 -5.59 -1.66 4.16
CA VAL A 40 -5.75 -2.32 2.87
C VAL A 40 -7.23 -2.39 2.54
N SER A 41 -7.62 -1.83 1.41
CA SER A 41 -8.97 -1.90 0.87
C SER A 41 -8.95 -2.50 -0.54
N TYR A 42 -10.05 -3.10 -0.97
CA TYR A 42 -10.20 -3.57 -2.34
C TYR A 42 -11.60 -3.33 -2.87
N ASN A 43 -11.73 -3.23 -4.19
CA ASN A 43 -13.00 -3.20 -4.89
C ASN A 43 -13.06 -4.40 -5.85
N GLY A 44 -13.99 -5.31 -5.57
CA GLY A 44 -14.22 -6.54 -6.33
C GLY A 44 -15.44 -6.45 -7.24
N TYR A 45 -15.79 -7.58 -7.87
CA TYR A 45 -16.83 -7.65 -8.91
C TYR A 45 -18.24 -7.21 -8.47
N THR A 46 -18.57 -7.28 -7.17
CA THR A 46 -19.93 -7.02 -6.65
C THR A 46 -20.15 -5.58 -6.18
N LEU A 47 -19.16 -4.71 -6.33
CA LEU A 47 -19.19 -3.34 -5.83
C LEU A 47 -19.12 -2.34 -7.01
N PRO A 48 -19.82 -1.19 -6.92
CA PRO A 48 -19.71 -0.13 -7.91
C PRO A 48 -18.34 0.55 -7.88
N GLY A 49 -17.97 1.20 -8.99
CA GLY A 49 -16.70 1.92 -9.12
C GLY A 49 -15.64 1.09 -9.86
N GLU A 50 -14.38 1.49 -9.71
CA GLU A 50 -13.26 0.80 -10.35
C GLU A 50 -13.02 -0.57 -9.70
N GLN A 51 -13.29 -1.64 -10.46
CA GLN A 51 -13.17 -3.01 -10.00
C GLN A 51 -11.77 -3.58 -10.23
N ASN A 52 -11.49 -4.72 -9.57
CA ASN A 52 -10.21 -5.41 -9.62
C ASN A 52 -9.05 -4.51 -9.14
N ILE A 53 -9.33 -3.68 -8.13
CA ILE A 53 -8.36 -2.77 -7.54
C ILE A 53 -8.11 -3.16 -6.09
N VAL A 54 -6.85 -3.09 -5.67
CA VAL A 54 -6.44 -3.16 -4.27
C VAL A 54 -5.63 -1.90 -3.97
N ILE A 55 -5.88 -1.29 -2.82
CA ILE A 55 -5.18 -0.11 -2.34
C ILE A 55 -4.57 -0.43 -0.99
N LEU A 56 -3.24 -0.35 -0.91
CA LEU A 56 -2.50 -0.27 0.35
C LEU A 56 -2.19 1.20 0.62
N GLU A 57 -2.58 1.70 1.78
CA GLU A 57 -2.39 3.10 2.17
C GLU A 57 -1.68 3.20 3.53
N TRP A 58 -0.74 4.12 3.64
CA TRP A 58 -0.10 4.53 4.90
C TRP A 58 0.30 6.00 4.84
N THR A 59 0.65 6.60 5.99
CA THR A 59 1.18 7.96 6.07
C THR A 59 2.67 7.95 6.39
N ASP A 60 3.39 8.97 5.91
CA ASP A 60 4.81 9.15 6.17
C ASP A 60 5.16 10.65 6.19
N ASP A 61 6.13 11.04 7.00
CA ASP A 61 6.57 12.44 7.08
C ASP A 61 7.48 12.83 5.92
N LYS A 62 8.16 11.84 5.31
CA LYS A 62 9.16 12.09 4.26
C LYS A 62 9.07 11.08 3.14
N ILE A 63 9.15 11.57 1.89
CA ILE A 63 9.29 10.70 0.72
C ILE A 63 10.78 10.35 0.55
N MET A 64 11.12 9.10 0.81
CA MET A 64 12.50 8.61 0.76
C MET A 64 12.72 7.66 -0.41
N SER A 65 13.88 7.77 -1.08
CA SER A 65 14.24 6.83 -2.15
C SER A 65 14.28 5.38 -1.63
N PRO A 66 13.64 4.41 -2.31
CA PRO A 66 13.78 2.99 -1.98
C PRO A 66 15.19 2.45 -2.14
N GLY A 67 16.01 3.07 -3.00
CA GLY A 67 17.40 2.66 -3.26
C GLY A 67 18.44 3.33 -2.35
N ARG A 68 18.01 4.12 -1.35
CA ARG A 68 18.93 4.77 -0.42
C ARG A 68 19.74 3.76 0.38
N GLN A 69 20.97 4.11 0.71
CA GLN A 69 21.80 3.33 1.64
C GLN A 69 21.09 3.19 3.01
N GLY A 70 21.14 1.99 3.60
CA GLY A 70 20.50 1.70 4.89
C GLY A 70 19.00 1.40 4.82
N ASN A 71 18.38 1.34 3.63
CA ASN A 71 17.00 0.84 3.51
C ASN A 71 16.97 -0.70 3.59
N ASN A 72 16.93 -1.22 4.82
CA ASN A 72 16.88 -2.65 5.09
C ASN A 72 15.43 -3.18 4.91
N ILE A 73 15.14 -3.69 3.71
CA ILE A 73 13.86 -4.33 3.40
C ILE A 73 13.88 -5.76 3.97
N PRO A 74 12.92 -6.16 4.83
CA PRO A 74 12.85 -7.53 5.33
C PRO A 74 12.68 -8.54 4.19
N SER A 75 13.47 -9.62 4.18
CA SER A 75 13.40 -10.67 3.16
C SER A 75 12.02 -11.32 3.11
N GLU A 76 11.39 -11.53 4.26
CA GLU A 76 10.06 -12.11 4.39
C GLU A 76 9.00 -11.22 3.71
N ALA A 77 9.18 -9.89 3.74
CA ALA A 77 8.31 -8.96 3.04
C ALA A 77 8.51 -9.04 1.51
N MET A 78 9.73 -9.33 1.04
CA MET A 78 9.97 -9.55 -0.38
C MET A 78 9.31 -10.84 -0.89
N GLU A 79 9.41 -11.91 -0.11
CA GLU A 79 8.79 -13.21 -0.38
C GLU A 79 7.26 -13.12 -0.36
N ALA A 80 6.67 -12.47 0.65
CA ALA A 80 5.24 -12.20 0.69
C ALA A 80 4.80 -11.38 -0.55
N GLY A 81 5.60 -10.39 -0.96
CA GLY A 81 5.39 -9.62 -2.17
C GLY A 81 5.38 -10.45 -3.45
N ALA A 82 6.21 -11.50 -3.52
CA ALA A 82 6.29 -12.37 -4.69
C ALA A 82 5.01 -13.18 -4.93
N LYS A 83 4.23 -13.46 -3.87
CA LYS A 83 3.00 -14.28 -3.96
C LYS A 83 1.89 -13.62 -4.78
N TYR A 84 1.73 -12.30 -4.69
CA TYR A 84 0.64 -11.61 -5.38
C TYR A 84 1.08 -10.98 -6.72
N ARG A 85 2.37 -10.73 -6.95
CA ARG A 85 2.87 -10.10 -8.20
C ARG A 85 2.37 -10.78 -9.48
N PRO A 86 2.31 -12.12 -9.60
CA PRO A 86 1.77 -12.81 -10.78
C PRO A 86 0.25 -12.63 -10.98
N LEU A 87 -0.46 -12.14 -9.97
CA LEU A 87 -1.90 -11.89 -9.99
C LEU A 87 -2.25 -10.45 -10.41
N LEU A 88 -1.24 -9.63 -10.70
CA LEU A 88 -1.41 -8.23 -11.09
C LEU A 88 -1.36 -8.06 -12.62
N GLU A 89 -2.14 -7.12 -13.11
CA GLU A 89 -2.04 -6.59 -14.48
C GLU A 89 -1.17 -5.33 -14.50
N ALA A 90 -1.29 -4.49 -13.48
CA ALA A 90 -0.52 -3.26 -13.32
C ALA A 90 -0.43 -2.86 -11.84
N GLN A 91 0.53 -2.00 -11.53
CA GLN A 91 0.59 -1.33 -10.24
C GLN A 91 1.27 0.03 -10.39
N HIS A 92 0.90 0.98 -9.54
CA HIS A 92 1.56 2.27 -9.42
C HIS A 92 1.57 2.73 -7.96
N ILE A 93 2.32 3.80 -7.70
CA ILE A 93 2.38 4.44 -6.39
C ILE A 93 1.97 5.90 -6.53
N GLU A 94 1.23 6.37 -5.55
CA GLU A 94 0.70 7.73 -5.50
C GLU A 94 1.14 8.39 -4.19
N PHE A 95 1.41 9.69 -4.27
CA PHE A 95 1.78 10.52 -3.13
C PHE A 95 0.81 11.70 -3.07
N TYR A 96 0.19 11.89 -1.92
CA TYR A 96 -0.70 13.01 -1.64
C TYR A 96 -0.16 13.77 -0.44
N GLU A 97 0.12 15.06 -0.61
CA GLU A 97 0.36 15.93 0.53
C GLU A 97 -0.94 16.10 1.32
N MET A 98 -0.87 15.97 2.64
CA MET A 98 -2.02 16.16 3.50
C MET A 98 -2.04 17.60 4.02
N VAL A 99 -3.22 18.21 3.96
CA VAL A 99 -3.49 19.47 4.64
C VAL A 99 -3.36 19.24 6.15
N ASP A 100 -2.59 20.09 6.82
CA ASP A 100 -2.50 20.11 8.27
C ASP A 100 -3.71 20.88 8.83
N PRO A 101 -4.61 20.25 9.61
CA PRO A 101 -5.76 20.94 10.20
C PRO A 101 -5.36 22.15 11.05
N GLY A 102 -4.21 22.08 11.75
CA GLY A 102 -3.71 23.21 12.54
C GLY A 102 -3.35 24.42 11.67
N SER A 103 -2.94 24.20 10.42
CA SER A 103 -2.71 25.28 9.46
C SER A 103 -3.99 25.93 8.94
N MET A 104 -5.15 25.29 9.15
CA MET A 104 -6.47 25.76 8.75
C MET A 104 -7.23 26.45 9.89
N GLY A 105 -6.67 26.49 11.10
CA GLY A 105 -7.32 27.08 12.28
C GLY A 105 -8.32 26.16 13.00
N ASP A 106 -8.42 24.90 12.56
CA ASP A 106 -9.19 23.86 13.24
C ASP A 106 -8.26 23.18 14.27
N SER A 107 -8.60 23.29 15.55
CA SER A 107 -7.85 22.69 16.68
C SER A 107 -8.69 21.67 17.44
#